data_AF-A0A076HUT5-F1
#
_entry.id   AF-A0A076HUT5-F1
#
_cell.length_a   1.000
_cell.length_b   1.000
_cell.length_c   1.000
_cell.angle_alpha   90.00
_cell.angle_beta   90.00
_cell.angle_gamma   90.00
#
_symmetry.space_group_name_H-M   'P 1'
#
loop_
_entity.id
_entity.type
_entity.pdbx_description
1 polymer ?
#
loop_
_entity_poly.entity_id
_entity_poly.type
_entity_poly.pdbx_seq_one_letter_code
_entity_poly.pdbx_strand_id
1 'polypeptide(L)'
;MLNIVLWRLHAVVVVLTLLFFLYKLVLLLTGRQEQLRRLRARTRWADSLLLGAGLLTFAAAYLTYTGPKIPWAWVRAVFLTIIALGFVRALRQERGGAARLFLLGLVVSYGLHTYSALVIQGPQQPNVLRQALLGEAPNAAVLSGTIPTAAGLPETTATPDADVPIENAPAGLSDADAATIADATSDEPAATPSPELAAGQALFAKNCVVCHGPDGQRGLNGAHDLTKSNLNTAGRVYLVTNGLGKMPAFQGKLTDAQIQQVVAYSLTLR
;
A
#
# COMPACT_ATOMS: atom_id res chain seq x y z
N MET A 1 -12.30 33.20 -12.28
CA MET A 1 -11.98 32.41 -13.50
C MET A 1 -10.70 31.58 -13.36
N LEU A 2 -9.64 32.10 -12.72
CA LEU A 2 -8.37 31.38 -12.50
C LEU A 2 -8.55 30.00 -11.83
N ASN A 3 -9.40 29.89 -10.80
CA ASN A 3 -9.63 28.62 -10.11
C ASN A 3 -10.26 27.55 -11.02
N ILE A 4 -11.20 27.93 -11.88
CA ILE A 4 -11.87 26.99 -12.80
C ILE A 4 -10.87 26.45 -13.83
N VAL A 5 -9.99 27.32 -14.34
CA VAL A 5 -8.94 26.93 -15.29
C VAL A 5 -7.92 25.99 -14.61
N LEU A 6 -7.51 26.30 -13.38
CA LEU A 6 -6.59 25.47 -12.60
C LEU A 6 -7.15 24.07 -12.33
N TRP A 7 -8.43 23.97 -11.95
CA TRP A 7 -9.10 22.70 -11.71
C TRP A 7 -9.24 21.85 -12.98
N ARG A 8 -9.57 22.47 -14.12
CA ARG A 8 -9.61 21.79 -15.42
C ARG A 8 -8.24 21.28 -15.83
N LEU A 9 -7.19 22.09 -15.64
CA LEU A 9 -5.81 21.70 -15.95
C LEU A 9 -5.35 20.53 -15.07
N HIS A 10 -5.63 20.56 -13.77
CA HIS A 10 -5.32 19.44 -12.87
C HIS A 10 -6.03 18.16 -13.30
N ALA A 11 -7.33 18.23 -13.63
CA ALA A 11 -8.07 17.06 -14.10
C ALA A 11 -7.45 16.44 -15.37
N VAL A 12 -7.04 17.27 -16.34
CA VAL A 12 -6.35 16.81 -17.56
C VAL A 12 -5.02 16.13 -17.23
N VAL A 13 -4.20 16.74 -16.36
CA VAL A 13 -2.91 16.16 -15.95
C VAL A 13 -3.10 14.80 -15.26
N VAL A 14 -4.10 14.68 -14.38
CA VAL A 14 -4.41 13.42 -13.70
C VAL A 14 -4.84 12.37 -14.72
N VAL A 15 -5.76 12.68 -15.62
CA VAL A 15 -6.24 11.73 -16.65
C VAL A 15 -5.08 11.26 -17.54
N LEU A 16 -4.23 12.17 -18.02
CA LEU A 16 -3.05 11.81 -18.82
C LEU A 16 -2.09 10.89 -18.07
N THR A 17 -1.88 11.16 -16.77
CA THR A 17 -1.04 10.32 -15.91
C THR A 17 -1.64 8.92 -15.76
N LEU A 18 -2.95 8.82 -15.54
CA LEU A 18 -3.64 7.53 -15.43
C LEU A 18 -3.59 6.74 -16.72
N LEU A 19 -3.83 7.37 -17.88
CA LEU A 19 -3.75 6.72 -19.19
C LEU A 19 -2.34 6.20 -19.48
N PHE A 20 -1.32 6.97 -19.13
CA PHE A 20 0.07 6.56 -19.28
C PHE A 20 0.43 5.34 -18.42
N PHE A 21 -0.05 5.31 -17.17
CA PHE A 21 0.13 4.15 -16.29
C PHE A 21 -0.70 2.94 -16.72
N LEU A 22 -1.90 3.15 -17.24
CA LEU A 22 -2.74 2.10 -17.82
C LEU A 22 -2.06 1.46 -19.02
N TYR A 23 -1.46 2.25 -19.91
CA TYR A 23 -0.71 1.74 -21.06
C TYR A 23 0.45 0.83 -20.63
N LYS A 24 1.24 1.25 -19.62
CA LYS A 24 2.30 0.41 -19.02
C LYS A 24 1.76 -0.87 -18.41
N LEU A 25 0.58 -0.84 -17.79
CA LEU A 25 -0.07 -2.04 -17.28
C LEU A 25 -0.43 -2.98 -18.43
N VAL A 26 -1.06 -2.48 -19.50
CA VAL A 26 -1.43 -3.29 -20.67
C VAL A 26 -0.20 -3.95 -21.29
N LEU A 27 0.92 -3.22 -21.43
CA LEU A 27 2.19 -3.77 -21.87
C LEU A 27 2.70 -4.90 -20.98
N LEU A 28 2.54 -4.78 -19.65
CA LEU A 28 2.89 -5.83 -18.70
C LEU A 28 1.97 -7.05 -18.83
N LEU A 29 0.66 -6.84 -19.04
CA LEU A 29 -0.33 -7.94 -19.12
C LEU A 29 -0.30 -8.69 -20.45
N THR A 30 0.07 -8.00 -21.54
CA THR A 30 0.19 -8.58 -22.88
C THR A 30 1.53 -9.31 -23.09
N GLY A 31 2.37 -9.42 -22.06
CA GLY A 31 3.66 -10.12 -22.14
C GLY A 31 4.71 -9.38 -22.98
N ARG A 32 4.47 -8.13 -23.39
CA ARG A 32 5.39 -7.31 -24.21
C ARG A 32 6.50 -6.67 -23.35
N GLN A 33 7.25 -7.52 -22.64
CA GLN A 33 8.27 -7.10 -21.67
C GLN A 33 9.37 -6.25 -22.29
N GLU A 34 9.77 -6.52 -23.53
CA GLU A 34 10.82 -5.77 -24.23
C GLU A 34 10.40 -4.30 -24.50
N GLN A 35 9.16 -4.09 -24.96
CA GLN A 35 8.61 -2.75 -25.15
C GLN A 35 8.49 -2.02 -23.81
N LEU A 36 8.06 -2.73 -22.76
CA LEU A 36 7.94 -2.17 -21.42
C LEU A 36 9.30 -1.74 -20.85
N ARG A 37 10.37 -2.54 -21.03
CA ARG A 37 11.73 -2.22 -20.58
C ARG A 37 12.27 -0.97 -21.28
N ARG A 38 12.12 -0.87 -22.61
CA ARG A 38 12.53 0.31 -23.39
C ARG A 38 11.77 1.57 -22.96
N LEU A 39 10.46 1.46 -22.77
CA LEU A 39 9.64 2.56 -22.25
C LEU A 39 10.11 2.97 -20.84
N ARG A 40 10.36 2.01 -19.94
CA ARG A 40 10.83 2.28 -18.57
C ARG A 40 12.18 3.00 -18.55
N ALA A 41 13.12 2.58 -19.40
CA ALA A 41 14.43 3.22 -19.52
C ALA A 41 14.31 4.70 -19.93
N ARG A 42 13.40 4.99 -20.87
CA ARG A 42 13.17 6.35 -21.37
C ARG A 42 12.37 7.22 -20.38
N THR A 43 11.42 6.63 -19.68
CA THR A 43 10.47 7.38 -18.84
C THR A 43 10.83 7.40 -17.36
N ARG A 44 12.02 6.93 -16.95
CA ARG A 44 12.39 6.84 -15.53
C ARG A 44 12.30 8.20 -14.79
N TRP A 45 12.54 9.29 -15.52
CA TRP A 45 12.43 10.66 -15.00
C TRP A 45 10.99 11.17 -15.11
N ALA A 46 10.29 10.80 -16.21
CA ALA A 46 8.91 11.18 -16.45
C ALA A 46 7.95 10.59 -15.40
N ASP A 47 8.19 9.37 -14.90
CA ASP A 47 7.40 8.76 -13.82
C ASP A 47 7.49 9.60 -12.53
N SER A 48 8.70 10.00 -12.13
CA SER A 48 8.92 10.85 -10.95
C SER A 48 8.36 12.26 -11.15
N LEU A 49 8.49 12.81 -12.36
CA LEU A 49 7.95 14.12 -12.73
C LEU A 49 6.41 14.13 -12.73
N LEU A 50 5.75 13.10 -13.25
CA LEU A 50 4.29 12.99 -13.28
C LEU A 50 3.70 12.85 -11.87
N LEU A 51 4.32 12.01 -11.03
CA LEU A 51 3.90 11.88 -9.63
C LEU A 51 4.16 13.16 -8.83
N GLY A 52 5.31 13.79 -9.04
CA GLY A 52 5.66 15.07 -8.42
C GLY A 52 4.72 16.19 -8.85
N ALA A 53 4.43 16.31 -10.15
CA ALA A 53 3.50 17.30 -10.68
C ALA A 53 2.05 17.08 -10.19
N GLY A 54 1.61 15.83 -10.06
CA GLY A 54 0.33 15.50 -9.45
C GLY A 54 0.22 15.97 -8.00
N LEU A 55 1.27 15.72 -7.19
CA LEU A 55 1.31 16.16 -5.80
C LEU A 55 1.37 17.70 -5.68
N LEU A 56 2.14 18.35 -6.54
CA LEU A 56 2.34 19.80 -6.53
C LEU A 56 1.08 20.55 -6.97
N THR A 57 0.39 20.04 -7.99
CA THR A 57 -0.89 20.60 -8.44
C THR A 57 -2.01 20.36 -7.42
N PHE A 58 -2.04 19.21 -6.76
CA PHE A 58 -2.96 18.94 -5.66
C PHE A 58 -2.72 19.86 -4.46
N ALA A 59 -1.46 20.04 -4.06
CA ALA A 59 -1.08 20.95 -2.98
C ALA A 59 -1.50 22.39 -3.29
N ALA A 60 -1.23 22.88 -4.51
CA ALA A 60 -1.64 24.21 -4.96
C ALA A 60 -3.18 24.39 -4.96
N ALA A 61 -3.92 23.39 -5.42
CA ALA A 61 -5.38 23.40 -5.38
C ALA A 61 -5.92 23.42 -3.93
N TYR A 62 -5.27 22.70 -3.01
CA TYR A 62 -5.64 22.69 -1.59
C TYR A 62 -5.36 24.03 -0.89
N LEU A 63 -4.21 24.65 -1.18
CA LEU A 63 -3.82 25.95 -0.62
C LEU A 63 -4.77 27.08 -1.04
N THR A 64 -5.27 27.02 -2.27
CA THR A 64 -6.19 28.03 -2.85
C THR A 64 -7.67 27.74 -2.60
N TYR A 65 -7.99 26.58 -2.00
CA TYR A 65 -9.36 26.21 -1.65
C TYR A 65 -9.83 26.95 -0.39
N THR A 66 -10.84 27.82 -0.56
CA THR A 66 -11.43 28.66 0.49
C THR A 66 -12.63 28.02 1.19
N GLY A 67 -13.02 26.80 0.82
CA GLY A 67 -14.08 26.06 1.50
C GLY A 67 -13.61 25.38 2.79
N PRO A 68 -14.51 24.69 3.51
CA PRO A 68 -14.16 23.94 4.72
C PRO A 68 -13.08 22.91 4.40
N LYS A 69 -11.88 23.11 4.97
CA LYS A 69 -10.72 22.23 4.77
C LYS A 69 -10.95 20.94 5.55
N ILE A 70 -11.31 19.88 4.85
CA ILE A 70 -11.60 18.61 5.51
C ILE A 70 -10.28 17.90 5.84
N PRO A 71 -9.99 17.59 7.12
CA PRO A 71 -8.69 17.06 7.54
C PRO A 71 -8.33 15.72 6.89
N TRP A 72 -9.32 14.93 6.46
CA TRP A 72 -9.06 13.65 5.77
C TRP A 72 -8.47 13.82 4.36
N ALA A 73 -8.54 15.01 3.76
CA ALA A 73 -8.07 15.24 2.39
C ALA A 73 -6.57 14.97 2.24
N TRP A 74 -5.77 15.32 3.26
CA TRP A 74 -4.33 15.02 3.28
C TRP A 74 -4.04 13.54 3.42
N VAL A 75 -4.77 12.84 4.30
CA VAL A 75 -4.65 11.39 4.47
C VAL A 75 -4.92 10.68 3.14
N ARG A 76 -5.93 11.13 2.39
CA ARG A 76 -6.24 10.57 1.06
C ARG A 76 -5.18 10.89 0.02
N ALA A 77 -4.65 12.10 -0.01
CA ALA A 77 -3.57 12.48 -0.93
C ALA A 77 -2.30 11.65 -0.69
N VAL A 78 -1.92 11.49 0.58
CA VAL A 78 -0.80 10.63 0.98
C VAL A 78 -1.08 9.18 0.61
N PHE A 79 -2.30 8.67 0.86
CA PHE A 79 -2.70 7.31 0.51
C PHE A 79 -2.62 7.04 -1.00
N LEU A 80 -3.12 7.94 -1.84
CA LEU A 80 -3.02 7.82 -3.31
C LEU A 80 -1.58 7.86 -3.80
N THR A 81 -0.74 8.67 -3.16
CA THR A 81 0.69 8.74 -3.47
C THR A 81 1.39 7.42 -3.11
N ILE A 82 1.10 6.85 -1.94
CA ILE A 82 1.63 5.55 -1.52
C ILE A 82 1.17 4.44 -2.46
N ILE A 83 -0.10 4.44 -2.88
CA ILE A 83 -0.64 3.50 -3.87
C ILE A 83 0.08 3.65 -5.21
N ALA A 84 0.31 4.88 -5.68
CA ALA A 84 1.01 5.13 -6.94
C ALA A 84 2.49 4.69 -6.89
N LEU A 85 3.19 4.92 -5.77
CA LEU A 85 4.53 4.38 -5.56
C LEU A 85 4.53 2.84 -5.49
N GLY A 86 3.53 2.26 -4.81
CA GLY A 86 3.29 0.81 -4.76
C GLY A 86 3.07 0.21 -6.14
N PHE A 87 2.29 0.88 -6.99
CA PHE A 87 2.07 0.52 -8.38
C PHE A 87 3.37 0.56 -9.19
N VAL A 88 4.16 1.64 -9.09
CA VAL A 88 5.47 1.75 -9.74
C VAL A 88 6.43 0.66 -9.26
N ARG A 89 6.38 0.29 -7.97
CA ARG A 89 7.17 -0.81 -7.40
C ARG A 89 6.69 -2.17 -7.91
N ALA A 90 5.38 -2.37 -8.04
CA ALA A 90 4.78 -3.59 -8.59
C ALA A 90 5.13 -3.78 -10.07
N LEU A 91 5.10 -2.70 -10.86
CA LEU A 91 5.59 -2.69 -12.25
C LEU A 91 7.08 -3.03 -12.33
N ARG A 92 7.90 -2.58 -11.37
CA ARG A 92 9.33 -2.91 -11.29
C ARG A 92 9.59 -4.38 -10.96
N GLN A 93 8.71 -5.01 -10.19
CA GLN A 93 8.84 -6.40 -9.77
C GLN A 93 8.24 -7.40 -10.77
N GLU A 94 7.75 -6.93 -11.92
CA GLU A 94 7.04 -7.74 -12.94
C GLU A 94 5.85 -8.54 -12.38
N ARG A 95 5.35 -8.16 -11.20
CA ARG A 95 4.24 -8.80 -10.53
C ARG A 95 2.92 -8.30 -11.12
N GLY A 96 2.51 -8.90 -12.23
CA GLY A 96 1.26 -8.54 -12.92
C GLY A 96 0.03 -8.53 -12.02
N GLY A 97 -0.07 -9.47 -11.06
CA GLY A 97 -1.16 -9.51 -10.08
C GLY A 97 -1.17 -8.32 -9.11
N ALA A 98 -0.01 -7.96 -8.56
CA ALA A 98 0.11 -6.80 -7.66
C ALA A 98 -0.18 -5.49 -8.39
N ALA A 99 0.31 -5.34 -9.62
CA ALA A 99 0.06 -4.14 -10.43
C ALA A 99 -1.45 -3.96 -10.72
N ARG A 100 -2.19 -5.05 -10.99
CA ARG A 100 -3.65 -5.01 -11.16
C ARG A 100 -4.37 -4.55 -9.89
N LEU A 101 -3.99 -5.06 -8.72
CA LEU A 101 -4.59 -4.67 -7.44
C LEU A 101 -4.36 -3.18 -7.11
N PHE A 102 -3.15 -2.67 -7.35
CA PHE A 102 -2.86 -1.26 -7.14
C PHE A 102 -3.59 -0.35 -8.14
N LEU A 103 -3.72 -0.73 -9.41
CA LEU A 103 -4.52 0.03 -10.38
C LEU A 103 -6.01 0.03 -10.03
N LEU A 104 -6.55 -1.14 -9.67
CA LEU A 104 -7.95 -1.27 -9.23
C LEU A 104 -8.21 -0.41 -7.99
N GLY A 105 -7.31 -0.43 -7.00
CA GLY A 105 -7.39 0.43 -5.82
C GLY A 105 -7.37 1.93 -6.15
N LEU A 106 -6.57 2.33 -7.13
CA LEU A 106 -6.50 3.73 -7.59
C LEU A 106 -7.80 4.13 -8.31
N VAL A 107 -8.33 3.28 -9.18
CA VAL A 107 -9.61 3.50 -9.89
C VAL A 107 -10.79 3.54 -8.92
N VAL A 108 -10.87 2.62 -7.96
CA VAL A 108 -11.93 2.59 -6.95
C VAL A 108 -11.84 3.81 -6.03
N SER A 109 -10.64 4.20 -5.60
CA SER A 109 -10.44 5.40 -4.77
C SER A 109 -10.83 6.69 -5.50
N TYR A 110 -10.47 6.81 -6.78
CA TYR A 110 -10.86 7.95 -7.62
C TYR A 110 -12.36 7.96 -7.95
N GLY A 111 -12.92 6.78 -8.22
CA GLY A 111 -14.36 6.57 -8.43
C GLY A 111 -15.16 6.97 -7.21
N LEU A 112 -14.78 6.51 -6.01
CA LEU A 112 -15.48 6.85 -4.78
C LEU A 112 -15.47 8.37 -4.51
N HIS A 113 -14.42 9.08 -4.93
CA HIS A 113 -14.36 10.53 -4.82
C HIS A 113 -15.36 11.22 -5.76
N THR A 114 -15.53 10.72 -6.98
CA THR A 114 -16.52 11.24 -7.95
C THR A 114 -17.95 10.89 -7.54
N TYR A 115 -18.19 9.68 -7.02
CA TYR A 115 -19.48 9.30 -6.41
C TYR A 115 -19.81 10.18 -5.21
N SER A 116 -18.86 10.42 -4.30
CA SER A 116 -19.09 11.31 -3.15
C SER A 116 -19.33 12.76 -3.57
N ALA A 117 -18.69 13.23 -4.64
CA ALA A 117 -18.96 14.56 -5.20
C ALA A 117 -20.37 14.64 -5.82
N LEU A 118 -20.80 13.61 -6.56
CA LEU A 118 -22.14 13.51 -7.15
C LEU A 118 -23.25 13.35 -6.10
N VAL A 119 -22.99 12.62 -5.01
CA VAL A 119 -23.96 12.40 -3.92
C VAL A 119 -24.02 13.60 -2.97
N ILE A 120 -22.90 14.26 -2.68
CA ILE A 120 -22.88 15.46 -1.84
C ILE A 120 -23.35 16.70 -2.62
N GLN A 121 -23.22 16.72 -3.96
CA GLN A 121 -23.85 17.69 -4.85
C GLN A 121 -25.18 17.22 -5.45
N GLY A 122 -25.77 16.14 -4.91
CA GLY A 122 -27.21 15.89 -5.09
C GLY A 122 -27.96 17.15 -4.66
N PRO A 123 -29.01 17.56 -5.39
CA PRO A 123 -29.47 18.93 -5.39
C PRO A 123 -29.88 19.34 -3.98
N GLN A 124 -29.01 20.12 -3.31
CA GLN A 124 -29.37 21.01 -2.22
C GLN A 124 -30.17 22.21 -2.78
N GLN A 125 -31.00 21.97 -3.79
CA GLN A 125 -32.07 22.89 -4.11
C GLN A 125 -33.24 22.41 -3.26
N PRO A 126 -33.69 23.19 -2.26
CA PRO A 126 -35.02 22.95 -1.72
C PRO A 126 -35.93 22.91 -2.95
N ASN A 127 -36.77 21.88 -3.03
CA ASN A 127 -37.66 21.69 -4.15
C ASN A 127 -38.61 22.90 -4.18
N VAL A 128 -38.19 23.97 -4.87
CA VAL A 128 -38.86 25.28 -4.90
C VAL A 128 -40.26 25.14 -5.47
N LEU A 129 -40.48 24.13 -6.30
CA LEU A 129 -41.78 23.74 -6.81
C LEU A 129 -42.66 23.12 -5.70
N ARG A 130 -42.09 22.31 -4.81
CA ARG A 130 -42.80 21.77 -3.63
C ARG A 130 -43.13 22.86 -2.60
N GLN A 131 -42.23 23.82 -2.37
CA GLN A 131 -42.49 24.97 -1.49
C GLN A 131 -43.54 25.93 -2.08
N ALA A 132 -43.50 26.17 -3.39
CA ALA A 132 -44.50 26.97 -4.08
C ALA A 132 -45.88 26.30 -4.16
N LEU A 133 -45.93 24.97 -4.26
CA LEU A 133 -47.18 24.21 -4.32
C LEU A 133 -47.82 23.95 -2.95
N LEU A 134 -47.03 23.87 -1.88
CA LEU A 134 -47.54 23.61 -0.52
C LEU A 134 -47.77 24.88 0.30
N GLY A 135 -47.26 26.04 -0.13
CA GLY A 135 -47.53 27.31 0.55
C GLY A 135 -46.80 27.50 1.89
N GLU A 136 -45.83 26.65 2.22
CA GLU A 136 -44.98 26.84 3.40
C GLU A 136 -44.01 28.01 3.18
N ALA A 137 -44.29 29.14 3.83
CA ALA A 137 -43.35 30.24 3.95
C ALA A 137 -42.04 29.77 4.62
N PRO A 138 -40.86 30.23 4.17
CA PRO A 138 -39.58 29.79 4.72
C PRO A 138 -39.46 30.20 6.20
N ASN A 139 -39.25 29.21 7.06
CA ASN A 139 -38.95 29.42 8.46
C ASN A 139 -37.58 30.12 8.59
N ALA A 140 -37.60 31.34 9.16
CA ALA A 140 -36.42 32.18 9.37
C ALA A 140 -35.29 31.53 10.22
N ALA A 141 -35.53 30.35 10.79
CA ALA A 141 -34.59 29.63 11.63
C ALA A 141 -33.39 29.02 10.87
N VAL A 142 -33.47 28.84 9.55
CA VAL A 142 -32.37 28.22 8.77
C VAL A 142 -31.19 29.19 8.55
N LEU A 143 -31.37 30.49 8.81
CA LEU A 143 -30.34 31.52 8.57
C LEU A 143 -29.41 31.81 9.77
N SER A 144 -29.53 31.13 10.92
CA SER A 144 -28.73 31.49 12.12
C SER A 144 -27.93 30.37 12.80
N GLY A 145 -27.82 29.17 12.21
CA GLY A 145 -26.79 28.20 12.61
C GLY A 145 -26.78 27.75 14.08
N THR A 146 -27.93 27.80 14.77
CA THR A 146 -28.08 27.31 16.15
C THR A 146 -28.81 25.96 16.17
N ILE A 147 -28.16 24.93 16.72
CA ILE A 147 -28.78 23.62 16.97
C ILE A 147 -29.55 23.71 18.30
N PRO A 148 -30.87 23.41 18.36
CA PRO A 148 -31.56 23.31 19.63
C PRO A 148 -31.25 21.97 20.32
N THR A 149 -30.86 22.05 21.60
CA THR A 149 -30.76 20.92 22.53
C THR A 149 -32.14 20.32 22.76
N ALA A 150 -32.37 19.09 22.28
CA ALA A 150 -33.60 18.36 22.56
C ALA A 150 -33.51 17.67 23.93
N ALA A 151 -34.45 18.02 24.81
CA ALA A 151 -34.72 17.40 26.09
C ALA A 151 -35.17 15.93 25.93
N GLY A 152 -34.85 15.12 26.93
CA GLY A 152 -34.91 13.65 26.88
C GLY A 152 -36.29 13.02 26.92
N LEU A 153 -36.31 11.71 26.64
CA LEU A 153 -37.38 10.77 26.98
C LEU A 153 -36.75 9.47 27.56
N PRO A 154 -37.44 8.82 28.52
CA PRO A 154 -36.85 7.91 29.50
C PRO A 154 -36.72 6.43 29.08
N GLU A 155 -35.95 5.74 29.93
CA GLU A 155 -35.49 4.35 29.93
C GLU A 155 -36.50 3.25 29.60
N THR A 156 -35.95 2.22 28.96
CA THR A 156 -36.53 0.92 28.65
C THR A 156 -36.74 0.07 29.90
N THR A 157 -37.96 -0.44 30.09
CA THR A 157 -38.32 -1.49 31.05
C THR A 157 -37.99 -2.89 30.52
N ALA A 158 -37.69 -3.80 31.46
CA ALA A 158 -37.07 -5.10 31.28
C ALA A 158 -38.06 -6.29 31.13
N THR A 159 -37.61 -7.33 30.38
CA THR A 159 -37.77 -8.82 30.44
C THR A 159 -39.18 -9.47 30.63
N PRO A 160 -39.44 -10.78 30.29
CA PRO A 160 -38.58 -11.97 30.53
C PRO A 160 -38.59 -13.16 29.50
N ASP A 161 -37.57 -14.01 29.67
CA ASP A 161 -37.46 -15.47 29.49
C ASP A 161 -37.72 -16.19 28.14
N ALA A 162 -36.67 -16.86 27.64
CA ALA A 162 -36.71 -18.26 27.21
C ALA A 162 -35.29 -18.87 27.18
N ASP A 163 -35.15 -19.99 27.88
CA ASP A 163 -33.96 -20.80 28.13
C ASP A 163 -33.51 -21.69 26.94
N VAL A 164 -32.17 -21.81 26.76
CA VAL A 164 -31.33 -23.04 26.54
C VAL A 164 -31.57 -23.85 25.23
N PRO A 165 -30.62 -24.64 24.63
CA PRO A 165 -29.30 -25.14 25.08
C PRO A 165 -28.08 -25.02 24.12
N ILE A 166 -26.91 -25.19 24.74
CA ILE A 166 -25.59 -25.54 24.18
C ILE A 166 -25.57 -27.02 23.72
N GLU A 167 -24.97 -27.33 22.57
CA GLU A 167 -24.46 -28.68 22.26
C GLU A 167 -23.04 -28.62 21.67
N ASN A 168 -22.17 -29.48 22.20
CA ASN A 168 -20.76 -29.64 21.87
C ASN A 168 -20.53 -30.81 20.89
N ALA A 169 -19.75 -30.55 19.83
CA ALA A 169 -18.70 -31.40 19.19
C ALA A 169 -19.12 -32.81 18.61
N PRO A 170 -18.28 -33.58 17.85
CA PRO A 170 -16.86 -33.39 17.49
C PRO A 170 -16.44 -33.78 16.03
N ALA A 171 -15.14 -33.56 15.76
CA ALA A 171 -14.17 -34.37 14.98
C ALA A 171 -14.36 -34.71 13.48
N GLY A 172 -13.25 -34.60 12.72
CA GLY A 172 -13.03 -35.37 11.48
C GLY A 172 -11.93 -34.84 10.56
N LEU A 173 -10.74 -35.41 10.64
CA LEU A 173 -9.57 -35.22 9.76
C LEU A 173 -9.68 -36.11 8.50
N SER A 174 -9.05 -35.73 7.38
CA SER A 174 -8.00 -36.54 6.72
C SER A 174 -7.53 -35.98 5.37
N ASP A 175 -6.29 -36.35 5.06
CA ASP A 175 -5.40 -35.99 3.97
C ASP A 175 -5.71 -36.69 2.63
N ALA A 176 -5.50 -35.96 1.52
CA ALA A 176 -5.15 -36.39 0.15
C ALA A 176 -5.37 -35.15 -0.75
N ASP A 177 -4.38 -34.54 -1.41
CA ASP A 177 -3.51 -35.13 -2.42
C ASP A 177 -2.15 -34.39 -2.51
N ALA A 178 -1.08 -35.17 -2.58
CA ALA A 178 0.27 -34.75 -2.88
C ALA A 178 0.72 -35.27 -4.26
N ALA A 179 1.68 -34.54 -4.84
CA ALA A 179 2.53 -34.84 -6.01
C ALA A 179 1.87 -34.71 -7.39
N THR A 180 2.43 -33.95 -8.35
CA THR A 180 3.77 -34.06 -8.99
C THR A 180 3.97 -32.76 -9.81
N ILE A 181 5.12 -32.10 -9.89
CA ILE A 181 6.22 -32.34 -10.85
C ILE A 181 7.54 -31.78 -10.28
N ALA A 182 8.54 -32.67 -10.19
CA ALA A 182 9.95 -32.34 -10.10
C ALA A 182 10.52 -32.10 -11.52
N ASP A 183 11.45 -31.16 -11.67
CA ASP A 183 12.78 -31.35 -12.31
C ASP A 183 13.46 -29.99 -12.57
N ALA A 184 14.78 -30.01 -12.68
CA ALA A 184 15.77 -28.94 -12.87
C ALA A 184 16.63 -28.62 -11.64
N THR A 185 17.32 -29.66 -11.15
CA THR A 185 18.68 -29.52 -10.62
C THR A 185 19.62 -29.00 -11.72
N SER A 186 20.43 -28.00 -11.38
CA SER A 186 21.64 -27.64 -12.13
C SER A 186 22.78 -27.53 -11.13
N ASP A 187 23.61 -28.56 -11.10
CA ASP A 187 25.01 -28.51 -10.69
C ASP A 187 25.76 -27.42 -11.47
N GLU A 188 26.58 -26.60 -10.78
CA GLU A 188 27.92 -26.12 -11.20
C GLU A 188 28.53 -25.24 -10.06
N PRO A 189 29.86 -25.12 -9.92
CA PRO A 189 30.68 -25.68 -8.86
C PRO A 189 30.94 -24.69 -7.71
N ALA A 190 31.41 -25.22 -6.57
CA ALA A 190 31.87 -24.43 -5.44
C ALA A 190 33.08 -23.55 -5.82
N ALA A 191 32.81 -22.29 -6.18
CA ALA A 191 33.81 -21.25 -6.28
C ALA A 191 34.33 -20.94 -4.87
N THR A 192 35.66 -20.87 -4.72
CA THR A 192 36.31 -20.40 -3.50
C THR A 192 35.68 -19.08 -3.07
N PRO A 193 35.19 -18.94 -1.82
CA PRO A 193 34.50 -17.72 -1.40
C PRO A 193 35.44 -16.53 -1.58
N SER A 194 34.95 -15.47 -2.22
CA SER A 194 35.70 -14.22 -2.33
C SER A 194 36.13 -13.75 -0.93
N PRO A 195 37.23 -12.98 -0.79
CA PRO A 195 37.67 -12.44 0.50
C PRO A 195 36.54 -11.72 1.26
N GLU A 196 35.61 -11.11 0.54
CA GLU A 196 34.42 -10.45 1.08
C GLU A 196 33.40 -11.43 1.68
N LEU A 197 33.24 -12.61 1.07
CA LEU A 197 32.39 -13.67 1.62
C LEU A 197 33.01 -14.29 2.88
N ALA A 198 34.33 -14.45 2.92
CA ALA A 198 35.02 -14.94 4.12
C ALA A 198 34.86 -13.96 5.30
N ALA A 199 35.01 -12.65 5.05
CA ALA A 199 34.74 -11.62 6.05
C ALA A 199 33.26 -11.62 6.50
N GLY A 200 32.33 -11.75 5.55
CA GLY A 200 30.90 -11.86 5.82
C GLY A 200 30.54 -13.08 6.68
N GLN A 201 31.17 -14.22 6.42
CA GLN A 201 31.01 -15.45 7.19
C GLN A 201 31.46 -15.27 8.65
N ALA A 202 32.61 -14.65 8.88
CA ALA A 202 33.10 -14.37 10.23
C ALA A 202 32.17 -13.41 11.00
N LEU A 203 31.64 -12.39 10.33
CA LEU A 203 30.66 -11.47 10.90
C LEU A 203 29.35 -12.18 11.23
N PHE A 204 28.88 -13.08 10.36
CA PHE A 204 27.68 -13.86 10.57
C PHE A 204 27.83 -14.81 11.77
N ALA A 205 28.97 -15.51 11.85
CA ALA A 205 29.31 -16.40 12.96
C ALA A 205 29.27 -15.68 14.32
N LYS A 206 29.80 -14.45 14.37
CA LYS A 206 29.88 -13.66 15.60
C LYS A 206 28.53 -13.08 16.04
N ASN A 207 27.69 -12.65 15.09
CA ASN A 207 26.55 -11.78 15.41
C ASN A 207 25.18 -12.41 15.11
N CYS A 208 25.10 -13.33 14.15
CA CYS A 208 23.82 -13.77 13.57
C CYS A 208 23.49 -15.23 13.92
N VAL A 209 24.52 -16.07 14.07
CA VAL A 209 24.37 -17.52 14.32
C VAL A 209 23.61 -17.84 15.61
N VAL A 210 23.69 -16.98 16.62
CA VAL A 210 22.96 -17.19 17.89
C VAL A 210 21.48 -17.42 17.61
N CYS A 211 20.87 -16.58 16.77
CA CYS A 211 19.44 -16.65 16.48
C CYS A 211 19.11 -17.43 15.20
N HIS A 212 19.89 -17.23 14.13
CA HIS A 212 19.61 -17.81 12.83
C HIS A 212 20.30 -19.16 12.61
N GLY A 213 21.29 -19.54 13.44
CA GLY A 213 22.06 -20.76 13.23
C GLY A 213 23.14 -20.61 12.15
N PRO A 214 24.12 -21.54 12.08
CA PRO A 214 25.21 -21.48 11.10
C PRO A 214 24.71 -21.64 9.65
N ASP A 215 23.61 -22.34 9.48
CA ASP A 215 22.90 -22.64 8.23
C ASP A 215 21.71 -21.70 7.97
N GLY A 216 21.39 -20.79 8.91
CA GLY A 216 20.30 -19.83 8.75
C GLY A 216 18.90 -20.35 9.11
N GLN A 217 18.77 -21.58 9.63
CA GLN A 217 17.49 -22.25 9.85
C GLN A 217 17.04 -22.37 11.32
N ARG A 218 17.86 -21.91 12.30
CA ARG A 218 17.63 -22.19 13.74
C ARG A 218 16.31 -21.66 14.29
N GLY A 219 15.90 -20.46 13.88
CA GLY A 219 14.62 -19.87 14.27
C GLY A 219 14.45 -19.46 15.74
N LEU A 220 15.54 -19.26 16.49
CA LEU A 220 15.46 -18.89 17.91
C LEU A 220 14.67 -17.58 18.11
N ASN A 221 13.81 -17.53 19.12
CA ASN A 221 12.98 -16.36 19.44
C ASN A 221 12.06 -15.88 18.29
N GLY A 222 11.73 -16.76 17.34
CA GLY A 222 10.96 -16.40 16.15
C GLY A 222 11.80 -15.77 15.04
N ALA A 223 13.13 -15.99 15.07
CA ALA A 223 13.99 -15.65 13.94
C ALA A 223 13.49 -16.36 12.68
N HIS A 224 13.47 -15.63 11.56
CA HIS A 224 13.03 -16.22 10.30
C HIS A 224 14.13 -17.09 9.71
N ASP A 225 13.72 -18.14 9.01
CA ASP A 225 14.58 -19.01 8.21
C ASP A 225 15.15 -18.20 7.03
N LEU A 226 16.48 -18.03 7.01
CA LEU A 226 17.18 -17.20 6.03
C LEU A 226 17.23 -17.84 4.65
N THR A 227 17.12 -19.18 4.57
CA THR A 227 17.11 -19.94 3.31
C THR A 227 15.82 -19.68 2.52
N LYS A 228 14.71 -19.44 3.22
CA LYS A 228 13.38 -19.15 2.65
C LYS A 228 13.11 -17.65 2.47
N SER A 229 14.09 -16.80 2.78
CA SER A 229 13.89 -15.35 2.73
C SER A 229 13.90 -14.82 1.31
N ASN A 230 12.77 -14.23 0.89
CA ASN A 230 12.58 -13.56 -0.40
C ASN A 230 13.19 -12.14 -0.47
N LEU A 231 14.00 -11.74 0.52
CA LEU A 231 14.61 -10.42 0.57
C LEU A 231 15.89 -10.37 -0.27
N ASN A 232 15.96 -9.36 -1.15
CA ASN A 232 17.17 -9.02 -1.90
C ASN A 232 18.19 -8.31 -1.00
N THR A 233 19.39 -8.05 -1.54
CA THR A 233 20.50 -7.37 -0.83
C THR A 233 20.04 -6.10 -0.12
N ALA A 234 19.34 -5.20 -0.81
CA ALA A 234 18.88 -3.94 -0.22
C ALA A 234 17.91 -4.14 0.96
N GLY A 235 16.99 -5.10 0.84
CA GLY A 235 16.07 -5.45 1.93
C GLY A 235 16.78 -6.04 3.14
N ARG A 236 17.76 -6.93 2.91
CA ARG A 236 18.57 -7.53 3.97
C ARG A 236 19.48 -6.49 4.65
N VAL A 237 20.12 -5.62 3.88
CA VAL A 237 20.89 -4.48 4.41
C VAL A 237 20.00 -3.63 5.32
N TYR A 238 18.82 -3.24 4.84
CA TYR A 238 17.90 -2.44 5.65
C TYR A 238 17.54 -3.09 6.99
N LEU A 239 17.24 -4.41 6.99
CA LEU A 239 16.89 -5.14 8.21
C LEU A 239 18.09 -5.33 9.14
N VAL A 240 19.29 -5.59 8.61
CA VAL A 240 20.49 -5.70 9.44
C VAL A 240 20.84 -4.33 10.05
N THR A 241 20.72 -3.25 9.28
CA THR A 241 20.96 -1.89 9.78
C THR A 241 19.97 -1.51 10.88
N ASN A 242 18.67 -1.66 10.64
CA ASN A 242 17.62 -1.08 11.49
C ASN A 242 16.98 -2.08 12.48
N GLY A 243 17.20 -3.39 12.31
CA GLY A 243 16.50 -4.43 13.06
C GLY A 243 15.03 -4.59 12.65
N LEU A 244 14.37 -5.59 13.26
CA LEU A 244 12.94 -5.82 13.12
C LEU A 244 12.41 -6.65 14.30
N GLY A 245 11.47 -6.08 15.06
CA GLY A 245 10.90 -6.75 16.23
C GLY A 245 11.97 -7.14 17.24
N LYS A 246 12.21 -8.44 17.39
CA LYS A 246 13.23 -9.00 18.30
C LYS A 246 14.65 -9.05 17.70
N MET A 247 14.79 -8.81 16.39
CA MET A 247 16.10 -8.71 15.75
C MET A 247 16.71 -7.33 16.06
N PRO A 248 17.89 -7.25 16.71
CA PRO A 248 18.50 -5.99 17.05
C PRO A 248 19.00 -5.23 15.81
N ALA A 249 19.05 -3.90 15.92
CA ALA A 249 19.73 -3.05 14.95
C ALA A 249 21.25 -3.19 15.07
N PHE A 250 21.95 -3.27 13.93
CA PHE A 250 23.41 -3.29 13.87
C PHE A 250 24.03 -1.97 13.41
N GLN A 251 23.22 -0.94 13.11
CA GLN A 251 23.71 0.41 12.90
C GLN A 251 24.53 0.87 14.12
N GLY A 252 25.74 1.38 13.88
CA GLY A 252 26.66 1.80 14.94
C GLY A 252 27.42 0.66 15.64
N LYS A 253 27.06 -0.61 15.38
CA LYS A 253 27.82 -1.79 15.84
C LYS A 253 28.68 -2.39 14.73
N LEU A 254 28.20 -2.32 13.50
CA LEU A 254 28.90 -2.71 12.28
C LEU A 254 29.01 -1.49 11.36
N THR A 255 30.11 -1.41 10.61
CA THR A 255 30.26 -0.41 9.55
C THR A 255 29.39 -0.78 8.34
N ASP A 256 29.09 0.18 7.47
CA ASP A 256 28.28 -0.09 6.28
C ASP A 256 28.90 -1.18 5.40
N ALA A 257 30.24 -1.19 5.27
CA ALA A 257 30.96 -2.24 4.56
C ALA A 257 30.79 -3.63 5.21
N GLN A 258 30.83 -3.71 6.54
CA GLN A 258 30.61 -4.96 7.28
C GLN A 258 29.16 -5.44 7.14
N ILE A 259 28.18 -4.53 7.12
CA ILE A 259 26.78 -4.87 6.87
C ILE A 259 26.61 -5.45 5.47
N GLN A 260 27.26 -4.87 4.45
CA GLN A 260 27.24 -5.42 3.09
C GLN A 260 27.86 -6.82 3.03
N GLN A 261 28.99 -7.04 3.70
CA GLN A 261 29.68 -8.33 3.75
C GLN A 261 28.82 -9.42 4.41
N VAL A 262 28.25 -9.15 5.59
CA VAL A 262 27.39 -10.15 6.28
C VAL A 262 26.11 -10.44 5.49
N VAL A 263 25.56 -9.43 4.81
CA VAL A 263 24.40 -9.63 3.92
C VAL A 263 24.78 -10.48 2.71
N ALA A 264 25.92 -10.21 2.09
CA ALA A 264 26.43 -11.00 0.97
C ALA A 264 26.58 -12.48 1.35
N TYR A 265 27.16 -12.77 2.52
CA TYR A 265 27.21 -14.14 3.05
C TYR A 265 25.82 -14.71 3.33
N SER A 266 24.90 -13.95 3.94
CA SER A 266 23.56 -14.46 4.23
C SER A 266 22.78 -14.90 2.96
N LEU A 267 23.10 -14.31 1.80
CA LEU A 267 22.47 -14.65 0.51
C LEU A 267 22.96 -15.98 -0.08
N THR A 268 24.10 -16.49 0.41
CA THR A 268 24.60 -17.81 0.02
C THR A 268 23.96 -18.94 0.82
N LEU A 269 23.32 -18.62 1.95
CA LEU A 269 22.52 -19.57 2.72
C LEU A 269 21.19 -19.79 1.98
N ARG A 270 21.04 -20.97 1.36
CA ARG A 270 19.86 -21.41 0.61
C ARG A 270 19.47 -22.82 1.01
#